data_AF-A0A356EN00-F1
#
_entry.id   AF-A0A356EN00-F1
#
_cell.length_a   1.000
_cell.length_b   1.000
_cell.length_c   1.000
_cell.angle_alpha   90.00
_cell.angle_beta   90.00
_cell.angle_gamma   90.00
#
_symmetry.space_group_name_H-M   'P 1'
#
loop_
_entity.id
_entity.type
_entity.pdbx_description
1 polymer ?
#
loop_
_entity_poly.entity_id
_entity_poly.type
_entity_poly.pdbx_seq_one_letter_code
_entity_poly.pdbx_strand_id
1 'polypeptide(L)'
;TLPEPFEPSATLANPFDELVRAYFDAIPAVFRRPAAQLEAWLTHAVERHRPRAILCLRRVWCDLWHAALPRLRETAGVPVLDLDLDDEQEGGQQRLTSRIEALFESIRDRAATRVLPPDG
;
A
#
# COMPACT_ATOMS: atom_id res chain seq x y z
N THR A 1 -7.48 6.94 -9.73
CA THR A 1 -6.17 6.37 -10.10
C THR A 1 -5.13 7.45 -9.92
N LEU A 2 -3.88 7.07 -9.61
CA LEU A 2 -2.76 7.99 -9.47
C LEU A 2 -1.85 7.94 -10.71
N PRO A 3 -1.16 9.03 -11.09
CA PRO A 3 -1.35 10.39 -10.55
C PRO A 3 -2.78 10.88 -10.78
N GLU A 4 -3.17 11.94 -10.06
CA GLU A 4 -4.41 12.65 -10.35
C GLU A 4 -4.49 13.00 -11.85
N PRO A 5 -5.70 13.07 -12.43
CA PRO A 5 -5.86 13.47 -13.81
C PRO A 5 -5.16 14.80 -14.10
N PHE A 6 -4.55 14.90 -15.28
CA PHE A 6 -3.97 16.15 -15.78
C PHE A 6 -5.07 17.19 -15.96
N GLU A 7 -4.82 18.42 -15.52
CA GLU A 7 -5.75 19.52 -15.71
C GLU A 7 -5.69 20.01 -17.17
N PRO A 8 -6.78 19.90 -17.96
CA PRO A 8 -6.72 20.17 -19.39
C PRO A 8 -6.31 21.60 -19.74
N SER A 9 -6.79 22.57 -18.97
CA SER A 9 -6.46 23.99 -19.14
C SER A 9 -4.98 24.27 -18.83
N ALA A 10 -4.44 23.68 -17.76
CA ALA A 10 -3.04 23.79 -17.39
C ALA A 10 -2.13 23.12 -18.43
N THR A 11 -2.54 21.95 -18.94
CA THR A 11 -1.81 21.20 -19.97
C THR A 11 -1.69 22.01 -21.26
N LEU A 12 -2.77 22.68 -21.69
CA LEU A 12 -2.74 23.53 -22.88
C LEU A 12 -1.89 24.79 -22.70
N ALA A 13 -1.87 25.35 -21.49
CA ALA A 13 -1.10 26.55 -21.18
C ALA A 13 0.40 26.26 -21.05
N ASN A 14 0.78 25.25 -20.27
CA ASN A 14 2.15 24.79 -20.13
C ASN A 14 2.20 23.29 -19.76
N PRO A 15 2.41 22.40 -20.74
CA PRO A 15 2.41 20.95 -20.50
C PRO A 15 3.61 20.48 -19.65
N PHE A 16 4.72 21.22 -19.65
CA PHE A 16 5.90 20.85 -18.86
C PHE A 16 5.65 21.08 -17.38
N ASP A 17 5.07 22.23 -17.01
CA ASP A 17 4.74 22.53 -15.61
C ASP A 17 3.69 21.56 -15.08
N GLU A 18 2.69 21.20 -15.88
CA GLU A 18 1.69 20.22 -15.48
C GLU A 18 2.29 18.82 -15.30
N LEU A 19 3.25 18.42 -16.13
CA LEU A 19 4.00 17.18 -15.94
C LEU A 19 4.84 17.22 -14.66
N VAL A 20 5.50 18.33 -14.38
CA VAL A 20 6.27 18.54 -13.15
C VAL A 20 5.36 18.43 -11.94
N ARG A 21 4.21 19.11 -11.93
CA ARG A 21 3.20 19.00 -10.86
C ARG A 21 2.75 17.56 -10.67
N ALA A 22 2.32 16.89 -11.75
CA ALA A 22 1.85 15.52 -11.67
C ALA A 22 2.94 14.59 -11.10
N TYR A 23 4.18 14.73 -11.54
CA TYR A 23 5.28 13.91 -11.06
C TYR A 23 5.63 14.21 -9.60
N PHE A 24 5.76 15.48 -9.23
CA PHE A 24 6.26 15.91 -7.92
C PHE A 24 5.22 15.95 -6.81
N ASP A 25 4.00 16.34 -7.14
CA ASP A 25 2.99 16.67 -6.13
C ASP A 25 1.91 15.59 -6.02
N ALA A 26 1.65 14.84 -7.11
CA ALA A 26 0.55 13.89 -7.16
C ALA A 26 0.97 12.41 -7.00
N ILE A 27 2.24 12.04 -7.20
CA ILE A 27 2.69 10.63 -7.07
C ILE A 27 3.35 10.40 -5.70
N PRO A 28 2.68 9.73 -4.75
CA PRO A 28 3.25 9.31 -3.47
C PRO A 28 4.22 8.12 -3.67
N ALA A 29 5.39 8.38 -4.23
CA ALA A 29 6.33 7.33 -4.61
C ALA A 29 7.30 6.95 -3.49
N VAL A 30 7.61 5.66 -3.38
CA VAL A 30 8.51 5.09 -2.36
C VAL A 30 9.96 5.60 -2.42
N PHE A 31 10.41 6.11 -3.57
CA PHE A 31 11.75 6.70 -3.73
C PHE A 31 11.88 8.13 -3.21
N ARG A 32 10.75 8.80 -2.93
CA ARG A 32 10.75 10.21 -2.51
C ARG A 32 11.20 10.36 -1.07
N ARG A 33 11.98 11.41 -0.79
CA ARG A 33 12.40 11.78 0.55
C ARG A 33 12.15 13.28 0.78
N PRO A 34 11.60 13.67 1.95
CA PRO A 34 11.12 12.80 3.04
C PRO A 34 9.92 11.95 2.61
N ALA A 35 9.69 10.80 3.27
CA ALA A 35 8.64 9.84 2.90
C ALA A 35 7.20 10.29 3.25
N ALA A 36 7.05 11.52 3.75
CA ALA A 36 5.79 12.06 4.28
C ALA A 36 4.62 11.99 3.29
N GLN A 37 4.86 12.14 1.98
CA GLN A 37 3.81 12.06 0.96
C GLN A 37 3.21 10.65 0.85
N LEU A 38 4.05 9.61 0.93
CA LEU A 38 3.58 8.22 0.93
C LEU A 38 2.79 7.89 2.20
N GLU A 39 3.28 8.37 3.35
CA GLU A 39 2.62 8.17 4.64
C GLU A 39 1.26 8.88 4.71
N ALA A 40 1.19 10.13 4.26
CA ALA A 40 -0.06 10.90 4.18
C ALA A 40 -1.06 10.24 3.23
N TRP A 41 -0.60 9.81 2.06
CA TRP A 41 -1.43 9.07 1.10
C TRP A 41 -1.97 7.78 1.71
N LEU A 42 -1.11 6.99 2.36
CA LEU A 42 -1.50 5.72 2.98
C LEU A 42 -2.54 5.94 4.08
N THR A 43 -2.32 6.95 4.94
CA THR A 43 -3.26 7.33 6.00
C THR A 43 -4.64 7.64 5.41
N HIS A 44 -4.68 8.51 4.40
CA HIS A 44 -5.93 8.86 3.73
C HIS A 44 -6.61 7.65 3.07
N ALA A 45 -5.84 6.77 2.42
CA ALA A 45 -6.36 5.57 1.80
C ALA A 45 -6.97 4.60 2.84
N VAL A 46 -6.31 4.41 3.98
CA VAL A 46 -6.82 3.57 5.07
C VAL A 46 -8.09 4.17 5.67
N GLU A 47 -8.13 5.48 5.92
CA GLU A 47 -9.32 6.15 6.46
C GLU A 47 -10.53 6.03 5.51
N ARG A 48 -10.27 6.26 4.20
CA ARG A 48 -11.30 6.25 3.17
C ARG A 48 -11.87 4.86 2.92
N HIS A 49 -11.01 3.86 2.81
CA HIS A 49 -11.41 2.51 2.41
C HIS A 49 -11.63 1.56 3.59
N ARG A 50 -11.14 1.92 4.78
CA ARG A 50 -11.20 1.12 6.03
C ARG A 50 -10.83 -0.35 5.79
N PRO A 51 -9.69 -0.63 5.13
CA PRO A 51 -9.31 -1.99 4.82
C PRO A 51 -9.07 -2.76 6.13
N ARG A 52 -9.33 -4.07 6.11
CA ARG A 52 -9.04 -4.95 7.25
C ARG A 52 -7.57 -5.38 7.30
N ALA A 53 -6.88 -5.29 6.16
CA ALA A 53 -5.46 -5.54 5.99
C ALA A 53 -4.98 -4.94 4.66
N ILE A 54 -3.67 -4.82 4.50
CA ILE A 54 -3.00 -4.33 3.28
C ILE A 54 -2.08 -5.42 2.76
N LEU A 55 -2.05 -5.59 1.44
CA LEU A 55 -1.06 -6.40 0.75
C LEU A 55 0.03 -5.48 0.19
N CYS A 56 1.26 -5.66 0.66
CA CYS A 56 2.44 -5.00 0.10
C CYS A 56 3.11 -5.98 -0.87
N LEU A 57 2.81 -5.85 -2.15
CA LEU A 57 3.45 -6.63 -3.20
C LEU A 57 4.75 -5.94 -3.61
N ARG A 58 5.89 -6.61 -3.41
CA ARG A 58 7.20 -6.07 -3.79
C ARG A 58 8.02 -7.11 -4.53
N ARG A 59 8.89 -6.66 -5.43
CA ARG A 59 9.95 -7.52 -5.98
C ARG A 59 11.06 -7.65 -4.95
N VAL A 60 11.72 -8.80 -4.91
CA VAL A 60 12.80 -9.09 -3.96
C VAL A 60 13.94 -8.07 -4.09
N TRP A 61 14.20 -7.57 -5.29
CA TRP A 61 15.31 -6.65 -5.58
C TRP A 61 14.94 -5.16 -5.44
N CYS A 62 13.79 -4.84 -4.86
CA CYS A 62 13.39 -3.45 -4.65
C CYS A 62 13.69 -2.98 -3.22
N ASP A 63 14.93 -2.57 -2.98
CA ASP A 63 15.42 -2.11 -1.67
C ASP A 63 14.58 -0.97 -1.08
N LEU A 64 14.02 -0.11 -1.93
CA LEU A 64 13.17 1.00 -1.48
C LEU A 64 11.90 0.52 -0.78
N TRP A 65 11.26 -0.53 -1.29
CA TRP A 65 10.06 -1.10 -0.66
C TRP A 65 10.42 -1.89 0.59
N HIS A 66 11.55 -2.60 0.61
CA HIS A 66 12.08 -3.21 1.82
C HIS A 66 12.27 -2.18 2.94
N ALA A 67 12.92 -1.06 2.62
CA ALA A 67 13.18 0.02 3.57
C ALA A 67 11.90 0.73 4.04
N ALA A 68 10.87 0.82 3.19
CA ALA A 68 9.60 1.47 3.53
C ALA A 68 8.67 0.59 4.39
N LEU A 69 8.83 -0.73 4.34
CA LEU A 69 7.90 -1.69 4.97
C LEU A 69 7.65 -1.47 6.47
N PRO A 70 8.65 -1.18 7.32
CA PRO A 70 8.42 -0.90 8.74
C PRO A 70 7.50 0.32 8.94
N ARG A 71 7.79 1.43 8.24
CA ARG A 71 7.00 2.65 8.34
C ARG A 71 5.59 2.47 7.77
N LEU A 72 5.43 1.69 6.70
CA LEU A 72 4.12 1.34 6.14
C LEU A 72 3.26 0.59 7.17
N ARG A 73 3.85 -0.36 7.91
CA ARG A 73 3.15 -1.09 8.98
C ARG A 73 2.70 -0.18 10.12
N GLU A 74 3.58 0.73 10.55
CA GLU A 74 3.27 1.71 11.58
C GLU A 74 2.12 2.63 11.14
N THR A 75 2.21 3.17 9.91
CA THR A 75 1.25 4.14 9.38
C THR A 75 -0.10 3.51 9.06
N ALA A 76 -0.11 2.26 8.58
CA ALA A 76 -1.34 1.59 8.16
C ALA A 76 -2.33 1.35 9.30
N GLY A 77 -1.83 1.10 10.53
CA GLY A 77 -2.68 0.75 11.68
C GLY A 77 -3.48 -0.56 11.53
N VAL A 78 -3.25 -1.30 10.44
CA VAL A 78 -3.89 -2.59 10.13
C VAL A 78 -2.81 -3.60 9.71
N PRO A 79 -3.09 -4.91 9.77
CA PRO A 79 -2.13 -5.92 9.32
C PRO A 79 -1.65 -5.65 7.89
N VAL A 80 -0.33 -5.64 7.69
CA VAL A 80 0.29 -5.53 6.36
C VAL A 80 1.02 -6.83 6.05
N LEU A 81 0.49 -7.58 5.07
CA LEU A 81 1.13 -8.77 4.54
C LEU A 81 2.09 -8.37 3.42
N ASP A 82 3.36 -8.60 3.67
CA ASP A 82 4.44 -8.41 2.70
C ASP A 82 4.55 -9.65 1.79
N LEU A 83 4.51 -9.48 0.48
CA LEU A 83 4.57 -10.58 -0.49
C LEU A 83 5.64 -10.30 -1.54
N ASP A 84 6.51 -11.29 -1.74
CA ASP A 84 7.56 -11.27 -2.75
C ASP A 84 7.01 -11.75 -4.09
N LEU A 85 7.13 -10.92 -5.13
CA LEU A 85 6.73 -11.23 -6.51
C LEU A 85 7.87 -11.85 -7.33
N ASP A 86 8.69 -12.71 -6.70
CA ASP A 86 9.71 -13.46 -7.42
C ASP A 86 9.15 -14.83 -7.82
N ASP A 87 8.75 -14.92 -9.09
CA ASP A 87 8.04 -16.05 -9.69
C ASP A 87 9.01 -17.08 -10.31
N GLU A 88 10.32 -16.86 -10.18
CA GLU A 88 11.35 -17.71 -10.79
C GLU A 88 11.62 -19.01 -10.01
N GLN A 89 10.99 -19.19 -8.84
CA GLN A 89 11.19 -20.36 -7.98
C GLN A 89 10.00 -21.31 -8.05
N GLU A 90 10.25 -22.61 -8.24
CA GLU A 90 9.22 -23.65 -8.13
C GLU A 90 8.49 -23.55 -6.77
N GLY A 91 7.16 -23.45 -6.82
CA GLY A 91 6.32 -23.32 -5.63
C GLY A 91 6.09 -21.88 -5.13
N GLY A 92 6.58 -20.85 -5.83
CA GLY A 92 6.33 -19.44 -5.51
C GLY A 92 4.83 -19.11 -5.38
N GLN A 93 4.04 -19.52 -6.36
CA GLN A 93 2.58 -19.32 -6.36
C GLN A 93 1.88 -20.01 -5.17
N GLN A 94 2.28 -21.23 -4.81
CA GLN A 94 1.68 -21.94 -3.67
C GLN A 94 2.00 -21.25 -2.34
N ARG A 95 3.24 -20.74 -2.19
CA ARG A 95 3.64 -19.96 -1.02
C ARG A 95 2.83 -18.65 -0.92
N LEU A 96 2.62 -17.94 -2.03
CA LEU A 96 1.79 -16.74 -2.07
C LEU A 96 0.34 -17.04 -1.63
N THR A 97 -0.26 -18.08 -2.20
CA THR A 97 -1.62 -18.52 -1.85
C THR A 97 -1.75 -18.81 -0.36
N SER A 98 -0.89 -19.67 0.21
CA SER A 98 -0.99 -20.03 1.63
C SER A 98 -0.80 -18.84 2.57
N ARG A 99 0.04 -17.85 2.21
CA ARG A 99 0.21 -16.64 3.02
C ARG A 99 -1.02 -15.74 2.98
N ILE A 100 -1.66 -15.63 1.82
CA ILE A 100 -2.92 -14.88 1.67
C ILE A 100 -4.03 -15.56 2.46
N GLU A 101 -4.17 -16.89 2.34
CA GLU A 101 -5.14 -17.68 3.12
C GLU A 101 -4.96 -17.49 4.63
N ALA A 102 -3.72 -17.56 5.12
CA ALA A 102 -3.40 -17.34 6.53
C ALA A 102 -3.78 -15.92 7.00
N LEU A 103 -3.60 -14.90 6.15
CA LEU A 103 -4.07 -13.54 6.45
C LEU A 103 -5.60 -13.47 6.55
N PHE A 104 -6.32 -14.08 5.61
CA PHE A 104 -7.78 -14.10 5.65
C PHE A 104 -8.30 -14.75 6.92
N GLU A 105 -7.69 -15.87 7.32
CA GLU A 105 -8.06 -16.55 8.57
C GLU A 105 -7.78 -15.65 9.79
N SER A 106 -6.60 -15.01 9.85
CA SER A 106 -6.28 -14.07 10.93
C SER A 106 -7.25 -12.88 11.02
N ILE A 107 -7.71 -12.36 9.87
CA ILE A 107 -8.68 -11.26 9.82
C ILE A 107 -10.05 -11.73 10.34
N ARG A 108 -10.48 -12.94 9.97
CA ARG A 108 -11.75 -13.54 10.43
C ARG A 108 -11.72 -13.75 11.94
N ASP A 109 -10.64 -14.33 12.46
CA ASP A 109 -10.48 -14.58 13.90
C ASP A 109 -10.56 -13.27 14.71
N ARG A 110 -9.79 -12.24 14.30
CA ARG A 110 -9.86 -10.90 14.90
C ARG A 110 -11.24 -10.25 14.80
N ALA A 111 -12.00 -10.55 13.74
CA ALA A 111 -13.38 -10.07 13.62
C ALA A 111 -14.29 -10.77 14.63
N ALA A 112 -14.16 -12.09 14.79
CA ALA A 112 -14.92 -12.87 15.76
C ALA A 112 -14.62 -12.43 17.20
N THR A 113 -13.35 -12.19 17.56
CA THR A 113 -12.97 -11.70 18.90
C THR A 113 -13.56 -10.33 19.22
N ARG A 114 -13.73 -9.46 18.22
CA ARG A 114 -14.30 -8.11 18.41
C ARG A 114 -15.83 -8.11 18.52
N VAL A 115 -16.51 -9.18 18.10
CA VAL A 115 -17.97 -9.32 18.16
C VAL A 115 -18.45 -9.96 19.46
N LEU A 116 -17.60 -10.73 20.16
CA LEU A 116 -17.92 -11.15 21.52
C LEU A 116 -17.88 -9.93 22.46
N PRO A 117 -18.96 -9.63 23.22
CA PRO A 117 -18.85 -8.71 24.34
C PRO A 117 -17.90 -9.30 25.39
N PRO A 118 -17.22 -8.47 26.20
CA PRO A 118 -16.60 -8.94 27.43
C PRO A 118 -17.72 -9.33 28.40
N ASP A 119 -18.09 -10.61 28.34
CA ASP A 119 -19.09 -11.31 29.15
C ASP A 119 -20.57 -10.93 28.86
N GLY A 120 -21.45 -11.91 29.04
CA GLY A 120 -22.84 -11.96 28.56
C GLY A 120 -23.86 -11.09 29.27
#